data_AF-A0A1S3J786-F1
#
_entry.id   AF-A0A1S3J786-F1
#
_cell.length_a   1.000
_cell.length_b   1.000
_cell.length_c   1.000
_cell.angle_alpha   90.00
_cell.angle_beta   90.00
_cell.angle_gamma   90.00
#
_symmetry.space_group_name_H-M   'P 1'
#
loop_
_entity.id
_entity.type
_entity.pdbx_description
1 polymer ?
#
loop_
_entity_poly.entity_id
_entity_poly.type
_entity_poly.pdbx_seq_one_letter_code
_entity_poly.pdbx_strand_id
1 'polypeptide(L)'
;MPGVVWPQQDLWYSFDIGRAHIISISSEVYFLSNQYLAQQQYSWLIQDLQTANNQKQRSDRPWIIVMLNQPLYCSGTPSCYANSAVLRDELEELMHTQGVDLVLTAQDNLFQRTWPVYKGKVKTESYLDPAGTVYINTGALTCDNVSTSTELCQETWCAKKIPLNGAPSFGILSIHNKTHLLYEERDAASRDLLDSTWLIQHHHGPYGALTGHHPLVISVVVVLTLTIAFIAFLCVWGRKVKRYMKYQRDMAANKRNGNAFNFTSLDETELGPAEGVENDGQDRPNSQLQPIPAISEGVANGVVHSQNKHKTRTKTKNTYIALSEQPCEEC
;
A
#
# COMPACT_ATOMS: atom_id res chain seq x y z
N MET A 1 3.11 0.46 20.74
CA MET A 1 2.85 -0.41 19.58
C MET A 1 2.43 -1.81 20.05
N PRO A 2 1.44 -2.47 19.42
CA PRO A 2 1.10 -3.86 19.74
C PRO A 2 2.29 -4.79 19.49
N GLY A 3 2.69 -5.57 20.50
CA GLY A 3 3.73 -6.60 20.35
C GLY A 3 5.19 -6.11 20.38
N VAL A 4 5.46 -4.85 20.74
CA VAL A 4 6.82 -4.30 20.81
C VAL A 4 7.22 -4.04 22.28
N VAL A 5 8.47 -4.35 22.62
CA VAL A 5 9.06 -4.11 23.95
C VAL A 5 9.47 -2.65 24.06
N TRP A 6 8.99 -1.97 25.11
CA TRP A 6 9.33 -0.57 25.39
C TRP A 6 10.71 -0.42 26.06
N PRO A 7 11.45 0.69 25.83
CA PRO A 7 11.08 1.84 25.00
C PRO A 7 11.36 1.62 23.51
N GLN A 8 10.43 2.03 22.65
CA GLN A 8 10.63 2.01 21.21
C GLN A 8 11.37 3.27 20.74
N GLN A 9 12.31 3.09 19.81
CA GLN A 9 13.11 4.18 19.25
C GLN A 9 12.57 4.69 17.90
N ASP A 10 11.64 3.95 17.27
CA ASP A 10 11.08 4.32 15.98
C ASP A 10 9.88 5.28 16.13
N LEU A 11 9.92 6.39 15.37
CA LEU A 11 8.89 7.43 15.38
C LEU A 11 7.69 7.10 14.46
N TRP A 12 7.80 6.08 13.62
CA TRP A 12 6.77 5.66 12.66
C TRP A 12 6.71 4.13 12.55
N TYR A 13 5.52 3.60 12.26
CA TYR A 13 5.26 2.17 12.17
C TYR A 13 3.93 1.90 11.47
N SER A 14 3.69 0.66 11.06
CA SER A 14 2.40 0.19 10.55
C SER A 14 2.00 -1.12 11.22
N PHE A 15 0.70 -1.42 11.21
CA PHE A 15 0.17 -2.69 11.69
C PHE A 15 -1.15 -3.02 11.03
N ASP A 16 -1.43 -4.32 10.98
CA ASP A 16 -2.65 -4.86 10.41
C ASP A 16 -3.66 -5.21 11.49
N ILE A 17 -4.92 -4.79 11.32
CA ILE A 17 -6.02 -5.21 12.18
C ILE A 17 -7.29 -5.43 11.36
N GLY A 18 -7.81 -6.65 11.42
CA GLY A 18 -8.99 -7.04 10.64
C GLY A 18 -8.82 -6.76 9.15
N ARG A 19 -9.60 -5.81 8.62
CA ARG A 19 -9.61 -5.40 7.20
C ARG A 19 -8.85 -4.10 6.94
N ALA A 20 -8.09 -3.61 7.91
CA ALA A 20 -7.33 -2.39 7.80
C ALA A 20 -5.84 -2.63 7.92
N HIS A 21 -5.11 -1.85 7.13
CA HIS A 21 -3.70 -1.56 7.32
C HIS A 21 -3.60 -0.15 7.89
N ILE A 22 -3.09 -0.04 9.11
CA ILE A 22 -2.98 1.23 9.85
C ILE A 22 -1.52 1.67 9.85
N ILE A 23 -1.27 2.91 9.45
CA ILE A 23 0.06 3.51 9.38
C ILE A 23 0.09 4.68 10.34
N SER A 24 1.10 4.75 11.20
CA SER A 24 1.37 5.88 12.08
C SER A 24 2.68 6.52 11.68
N ILE A 25 2.66 7.81 11.34
CA ILE A 25 3.84 8.59 11.00
C ILE A 25 4.00 9.78 11.96
N SER A 26 5.22 10.26 12.14
CA SER A 26 5.47 11.53 12.81
C SER A 26 5.42 12.66 11.79
N SER A 27 4.51 13.61 11.99
CA SER A 27 4.47 14.84 11.18
C SER A 27 5.63 15.78 11.49
N GLU A 28 6.16 15.70 12.71
CA GLU A 28 7.09 16.66 13.30
C GLU A 28 8.44 16.65 12.58
N VAL A 29 8.83 15.48 12.05
CA VAL A 29 10.10 15.32 11.33
C VAL A 29 10.19 16.21 10.08
N TYR A 30 9.06 16.61 9.49
CA TYR A 30 9.02 17.47 8.30
C TYR A 30 9.28 18.95 8.62
N PHE A 31 9.15 19.37 9.88
CA PHE A 31 9.41 20.75 10.30
C PHE A 31 10.82 20.95 10.89
N LEU A 32 11.62 19.89 10.99
CA LEU A 32 12.99 19.97 11.48
C LEU A 32 13.90 20.67 10.46
N SER A 33 14.90 21.39 10.95
CA SER A 33 15.92 21.99 10.07
C SER A 33 16.75 20.92 9.35
N ASN A 34 16.97 19.77 10.00
CA ASN A 34 17.62 18.61 9.41
C ASN A 34 16.57 17.63 8.86
N GLN A 35 16.60 17.41 7.55
CA GLN A 35 15.63 16.61 6.81
C GLN A 35 15.93 15.09 6.80
N TYR A 36 16.98 14.64 7.48
CA TYR A 36 17.37 13.21 7.51
C TYR A 36 16.23 12.29 7.97
N LEU A 37 15.54 12.64 9.06
CA LEU A 37 14.43 11.83 9.58
C LEU A 37 13.21 11.86 8.64
N ALA A 38 12.89 13.01 8.05
CA ALA A 38 11.82 13.14 7.06
C ALA A 38 12.08 12.23 5.85
N GLN A 39 13.31 12.20 5.34
CA GLN A 39 13.70 11.35 4.20
C GLN A 39 13.63 9.85 4.54
N GLN A 40 14.06 9.46 5.75
CA GLN A 40 13.95 8.08 6.21
C GLN A 40 12.50 7.64 6.33
N GLN A 41 11.66 8.45 6.98
CA GLN A 41 10.23 8.17 7.11
C GLN A 41 9.56 8.09 5.74
N TYR A 42 9.85 9.03 4.84
CA TYR A 42 9.26 9.05 3.50
C TYR A 42 9.64 7.80 2.68
N SER A 43 10.91 7.40 2.73
CA SER A 43 11.40 6.20 2.03
C SER A 43 10.76 4.92 2.58
N TRP A 44 10.61 4.84 3.91
CA TRP A 44 9.91 3.74 4.56
C TRP A 44 8.43 3.72 4.18
N LEU A 45 7.76 4.88 4.22
CA LEU A 45 6.34 5.03 3.93
C LEU A 45 5.99 4.60 2.50
N ILE A 46 6.86 4.91 1.53
CA ILE A 46 6.72 4.41 0.15
C ILE A 46 6.67 2.88 0.13
N GLN A 47 7.62 2.22 0.80
CA GLN A 47 7.72 0.75 0.78
C GLN A 47 6.54 0.09 1.49
N ASP A 48 6.11 0.67 2.61
CA ASP A 48 4.97 0.22 3.39
C ASP A 48 3.67 0.32 2.57
N LEU A 49 3.40 1.49 1.98
CA LEU A 49 2.24 1.71 1.12
C LEU A 49 2.24 0.82 -0.12
N GLN A 50 3.38 0.64 -0.79
CA GLN A 50 3.50 -0.28 -1.92
C GLN A 50 3.20 -1.73 -1.51
N THR A 51 3.63 -2.14 -0.32
CA THR A 51 3.35 -3.46 0.23
C THR A 51 1.86 -3.61 0.55
N ALA A 52 1.25 -2.62 1.20
CA ALA A 52 -0.17 -2.61 1.52
C ALA A 52 -1.05 -2.61 0.26
N ASN A 53 -0.59 -1.96 -0.81
CA ASN A 53 -1.29 -1.89 -2.11
C ASN A 53 -1.07 -3.08 -3.02
N ASN A 54 -0.21 -4.03 -2.68
CA ASN A 54 -0.08 -5.22 -3.51
C ASN A 54 -1.43 -5.96 -3.56
N GLN A 55 -1.69 -6.64 -4.69
CA GLN A 55 -3.01 -7.18 -4.99
C GLN A 55 -3.55 -8.12 -3.88
N LYS A 56 -2.67 -8.86 -3.22
CA LYS A 56 -3.06 -9.75 -2.12
C LYS A 56 -3.44 -8.97 -0.87
N GLN A 57 -2.56 -8.07 -0.41
CA GLN A 57 -2.74 -7.33 0.82
C GLN A 57 -3.94 -6.38 0.73
N ARG A 58 -4.07 -5.63 -0.37
CA ARG A 58 -5.22 -4.73 -0.57
C ARG A 58 -6.54 -5.49 -0.71
N SER A 59 -6.55 -6.71 -1.23
CA SER A 59 -7.76 -7.54 -1.27
C SER A 59 -8.18 -8.04 0.12
N ASP A 60 -7.23 -8.44 0.96
CA ASP A 60 -7.49 -8.89 2.33
C ASP A 60 -7.84 -7.73 3.26
N ARG A 61 -7.10 -6.61 3.10
CA ARG A 61 -7.17 -5.38 3.90
C ARG A 61 -7.37 -4.17 2.97
N PRO A 62 -8.60 -3.96 2.50
CA PRO A 62 -8.88 -2.88 1.57
C PRO A 62 -8.70 -1.50 2.17
N TRP A 63 -8.83 -1.32 3.50
CA TRP A 63 -8.71 0.00 4.11
C TRP A 63 -7.26 0.31 4.46
N ILE A 64 -6.68 1.34 3.83
CA ILE A 64 -5.41 1.94 4.26
C ILE A 64 -5.72 3.26 4.97
N ILE A 65 -5.32 3.33 6.23
CA ILE A 65 -5.60 4.46 7.11
C ILE A 65 -4.28 4.98 7.66
N VAL A 66 -4.02 6.27 7.46
CA VAL A 66 -2.82 6.91 7.99
C VAL A 66 -3.19 7.80 9.17
N MET A 67 -2.41 7.73 10.23
CA MET A 67 -2.49 8.56 11.41
C MET A 67 -1.22 9.42 11.50
N LEU A 68 -1.41 10.70 11.79
CA LEU A 68 -0.34 11.65 12.08
C LEU A 68 -0.88 12.71 13.03
N ASN A 69 -0.02 13.50 13.65
CA ASN A 69 -0.45 14.54 14.57
C ASN A 69 -0.96 15.76 13.78
N GLN A 70 -0.06 16.49 13.10
CA GLN A 70 -0.43 17.72 12.37
C GLN A 70 -1.32 17.44 11.14
N PRO A 71 -2.41 18.21 10.94
CA PRO A 71 -3.30 18.07 9.78
C PRO A 71 -2.66 18.51 8.46
N LEU A 72 -3.02 17.84 7.36
CA LEU A 72 -2.75 18.31 5.98
C LEU A 72 -3.80 19.34 5.54
N TYR A 73 -5.01 19.25 6.08
CA TYR A 73 -6.13 20.12 5.79
C TYR A 73 -6.66 20.70 7.09
N CYS A 74 -6.56 22.02 7.19
CA CYS A 74 -6.85 22.75 8.41
C CYS A 74 -7.50 24.09 8.08
N SER A 75 -8.45 24.51 8.92
CA SER A 75 -9.03 25.86 8.90
C SER A 75 -9.07 26.53 10.27
N GLY A 76 -8.01 26.29 11.05
CA GLY A 76 -7.80 26.82 12.39
C GLY A 76 -6.85 28.02 12.40
N THR A 77 -5.74 27.89 13.12
CA THR A 77 -4.79 28.99 13.37
C THR A 77 -3.84 29.23 12.18
N PRO A 78 -3.20 30.42 12.06
CA PRO A 78 -2.17 30.66 11.04
C PRO A 78 -1.03 29.63 11.05
N SER A 79 -0.62 29.17 12.24
CA SER A 79 0.40 28.12 12.38
C SER A 79 -0.02 26.81 11.74
N CYS A 80 -1.30 26.47 11.86
CA CYS A 80 -1.87 25.28 11.27
C CYS A 80 -1.85 25.33 9.74
N TYR A 81 -2.16 26.49 9.13
CA TYR A 81 -2.06 26.68 7.68
C TYR A 81 -0.64 26.48 7.15
N ALA A 82 0.36 27.01 7.85
CA ALA A 82 1.77 26.88 7.44
C ALA A 82 2.23 25.42 7.48
N ASN A 83 1.96 24.71 8.58
CA ASN A 83 2.31 23.29 8.73
C ASN A 83 1.56 22.42 7.71
N SER A 84 0.27 22.69 7.53
CA SER A 84 -0.59 21.98 6.56
C SER A 84 -0.05 22.12 5.12
N ALA A 85 0.47 23.30 4.75
CA ALA A 85 1.05 23.50 3.43
C ALA A 85 2.28 22.62 3.19
N VAL A 86 3.22 22.59 4.15
CA VAL A 86 4.42 21.73 4.07
C VAL A 86 4.02 20.26 3.94
N LEU A 87 3.09 19.78 4.78
CA LEU A 87 2.67 18.38 4.72
C LEU A 87 1.92 18.03 3.42
N ARG A 88 1.15 18.95 2.83
CA ARG A 88 0.51 18.70 1.53
C ARG A 88 1.51 18.64 0.38
N ASP A 89 2.59 19.40 0.46
CA ASP A 89 3.65 19.36 -0.55
C ASP A 89 4.44 18.04 -0.45
N GLU A 90 4.75 17.59 0.76
CA GLU A 90 5.55 16.37 0.98
C GLU A 90 4.74 15.07 0.85
N LEU A 91 3.52 15.01 1.38
CA LEU A 91 2.81 13.73 1.61
C LEU A 91 1.57 13.51 0.74
N GLU A 92 0.88 14.56 0.31
CA GLU A 92 -0.45 14.41 -0.31
C GLU A 92 -0.40 13.62 -1.62
N GLU A 93 0.63 13.86 -2.44
CA GLU A 93 0.80 13.13 -3.71
C GLU A 93 1.04 11.65 -3.48
N LEU A 94 1.88 11.29 -2.51
CA LEU A 94 2.12 9.90 -2.15
C LEU A 94 0.84 9.24 -1.63
N MET A 95 0.12 9.88 -0.71
CA MET A 95 -1.13 9.36 -0.16
C MET A 95 -2.19 9.15 -1.25
N HIS A 96 -2.30 10.11 -2.18
CA HIS A 96 -3.25 10.04 -3.29
C HIS A 96 -2.90 8.91 -4.28
N THR A 97 -1.64 8.85 -4.71
CA THR A 97 -1.17 7.84 -5.67
C THR A 97 -1.08 6.43 -5.08
N GLN A 98 -1.03 6.31 -3.75
CA GLN A 98 -1.12 5.04 -3.03
C GLN A 98 -2.54 4.75 -2.52
N GLY A 99 -3.55 5.52 -2.90
CA GLY A 99 -4.94 5.16 -2.60
C GLY A 99 -5.26 5.10 -1.10
N VAL A 100 -4.67 5.98 -0.30
CA VAL A 100 -5.00 6.10 1.13
C VAL A 100 -6.46 6.53 1.27
N ASP A 101 -7.26 5.75 2.00
CA ASP A 101 -8.70 5.96 2.09
C ASP A 101 -9.05 7.06 3.09
N LEU A 102 -8.39 7.02 4.25
CA LEU A 102 -8.66 7.91 5.38
C LEU A 102 -7.36 8.35 6.04
N VAL A 103 -7.28 9.63 6.35
CA VAL A 103 -6.19 10.21 7.15
C VAL A 103 -6.79 10.80 8.43
N LEU A 104 -6.29 10.35 9.56
CA LEU A 104 -6.69 10.80 10.89
C LEU A 104 -5.59 11.70 11.46
N THR A 105 -5.97 12.89 11.90
CA THR A 105 -5.06 13.86 12.50
C THR A 105 -5.54 14.34 13.86
N ALA A 106 -4.63 14.91 14.64
CA ALA A 106 -4.91 15.48 15.95
C ALA A 106 -3.96 16.65 16.19
N GLN A 107 -4.45 17.87 16.39
CA GLN A 107 -3.62 18.99 16.85
C GLN A 107 -4.52 20.18 17.20
N ASP A 108 -5.48 20.46 16.32
CA ASP A 108 -6.41 21.55 16.54
C ASP A 108 -7.50 21.14 17.52
N ASN A 109 -7.86 22.06 18.42
CA ASN A 109 -8.96 21.92 19.37
C ASN A 109 -10.34 22.07 18.70
N LEU A 110 -10.56 21.36 17.59
CA LEU A 110 -11.79 21.31 16.83
C LEU A 110 -11.94 19.97 16.12
N PHE A 111 -13.19 19.58 15.87
CA PHE A 111 -13.45 18.50 14.92
C PHE A 111 -13.58 19.09 13.51
N GLN A 112 -12.88 18.49 12.55
CA GLN A 112 -13.01 18.87 11.14
C GLN A 112 -12.93 17.63 10.25
N ARG A 113 -13.79 17.60 9.24
CA ARG A 113 -13.83 16.57 8.21
C ARG A 113 -13.90 17.22 6.83
N THR A 114 -13.07 16.72 5.92
CA THR A 114 -13.05 17.18 4.53
C THR A 114 -14.03 16.39 3.66
N TRP A 115 -14.43 16.96 2.53
CA TRP A 115 -14.81 16.16 1.37
C TRP A 115 -13.58 15.38 0.85
N PRO A 116 -13.75 14.30 0.07
CA PRO A 116 -12.66 13.73 -0.71
C PRO A 116 -11.93 14.83 -1.50
N VAL A 117 -10.66 15.05 -1.20
CA VAL A 117 -9.92 16.23 -1.65
C VAL A 117 -8.55 15.82 -2.17
N TYR A 118 -8.06 16.56 -3.16
CA TYR A 118 -6.70 16.47 -3.65
C TYR A 118 -6.23 17.83 -4.18
N LYS A 119 -5.05 18.28 -3.74
CA LYS A 119 -4.43 19.56 -4.08
C LYS A 119 -5.39 20.74 -3.91
N GLY A 120 -6.08 20.75 -2.76
CA GLY A 120 -7.06 21.78 -2.40
C GLY A 120 -8.38 21.73 -3.16
N LYS A 121 -8.58 20.76 -4.07
CA LYS A 121 -9.78 20.64 -4.90
C LYS A 121 -10.64 19.47 -4.44
N VAL A 122 -11.91 19.74 -4.18
CA VAL A 122 -12.91 18.71 -3.95
C VAL A 122 -13.01 17.82 -5.17
N LYS A 123 -12.89 16.51 -4.96
CA LYS A 123 -13.01 15.49 -6.00
C LYS A 123 -14.47 15.06 -6.19
N THR A 124 -15.21 15.00 -5.10
CA THR A 124 -16.65 14.71 -5.07
C THR A 124 -17.22 15.20 -3.73
N GLU A 125 -18.47 15.66 -3.71
CA GLU A 125 -19.20 15.99 -2.48
C GLU A 125 -20.02 14.77 -2.02
N SER A 126 -19.37 13.61 -2.00
CA SER A 126 -19.96 12.32 -1.63
C SER A 126 -18.92 11.44 -0.98
N TYR A 127 -19.34 10.62 -0.01
CA TYR A 127 -18.51 9.58 0.60
C TYR A 127 -18.77 8.18 0.03
N LEU A 128 -19.59 8.11 -1.03
CA LEU A 128 -19.74 6.94 -1.89
C LEU A 128 -18.69 7.00 -3.01
N ASP A 129 -17.87 5.96 -3.09
CA ASP A 129 -16.72 5.78 -3.98
C ASP A 129 -15.87 7.06 -4.06
N PRO A 130 -15.31 7.51 -2.92
CA PRO A 130 -14.57 8.75 -2.86
C PRO A 130 -13.40 8.73 -3.85
N ALA A 131 -13.30 9.77 -4.67
CA ALA A 131 -12.25 9.90 -5.70
C ALA A 131 -10.96 10.57 -5.18
N GLY A 132 -10.73 10.50 -3.87
CA GLY A 132 -9.58 11.07 -3.17
C GLY A 132 -9.66 10.76 -1.67
N THR A 133 -8.54 11.00 -0.98
CA THR A 133 -8.42 10.78 0.47
C THR A 133 -9.37 11.70 1.24
N VAL A 134 -9.99 11.15 2.30
CA VAL A 134 -10.75 11.93 3.29
C VAL A 134 -9.84 12.22 4.47
N TYR A 135 -9.83 13.46 4.94
CA TYR A 135 -9.06 13.88 6.11
C TYR A 135 -10.01 14.20 7.26
N ILE A 136 -9.73 13.68 8.44
CA ILE A 136 -10.47 13.95 9.66
C ILE A 136 -9.50 14.38 10.76
N ASN A 137 -9.66 15.62 11.23
CA ASN A 137 -9.05 16.07 12.48
C ASN A 137 -10.01 15.79 13.63
N THR A 138 -9.61 14.92 14.56
CA THR A 138 -10.37 14.65 15.78
C THR A 138 -10.02 15.67 16.87
N GLY A 139 -11.00 15.99 17.71
CA GLY A 139 -10.93 17.04 18.72
C GLY A 139 -10.14 16.66 19.97
N ALA A 140 -8.90 16.23 19.81
CA ALA A 140 -8.00 15.96 20.93
C ALA A 140 -7.54 17.29 21.55
N LEU A 141 -7.68 17.42 22.86
CA LEU A 141 -7.26 18.63 23.59
C LEU A 141 -5.75 18.81 23.54
N THR A 142 -5.31 19.97 23.06
CA THR A 142 -4.05 20.60 23.46
C THR A 142 -4.35 21.65 24.52
N CYS A 143 -3.61 21.63 25.64
CA CYS A 143 -3.90 22.42 26.85
C CYS A 143 -3.93 23.94 26.62
N ASP A 144 -3.41 24.46 25.50
CA ASP A 144 -3.04 25.87 25.40
C ASP A 144 -3.76 26.69 24.32
N ASN A 145 -4.57 26.10 23.45
CA ASN A 145 -5.11 26.85 22.30
C ASN A 145 -6.57 26.53 22.00
N VAL A 146 -7.50 27.08 22.78
CA VAL A 146 -8.91 27.10 22.38
C VAL A 146 -8.97 27.82 21.03
N SER A 147 -9.31 27.08 19.97
CA SER A 147 -9.61 27.70 18.68
C SER A 147 -10.74 28.68 18.90
N THR A 148 -10.45 29.98 18.81
CA THR A 148 -11.44 31.06 18.91
C THR A 148 -12.24 31.21 17.61
N SER A 149 -11.95 30.40 16.60
CA SER A 149 -12.65 30.41 15.32
C SER A 149 -14.05 29.80 15.50
N THR A 150 -15.03 30.69 15.65
CA THR A 150 -16.46 30.39 15.58
C THR A 150 -16.96 30.22 14.15
N GLU A 151 -16.10 30.52 13.17
CA GLU A 151 -16.43 30.46 11.75
C GLU A 151 -16.49 29.00 11.27
N LEU A 152 -17.65 28.66 10.70
CA LEU A 152 -17.90 27.40 10.00
C LEU A 152 -16.96 27.29 8.77
N CYS A 153 -16.99 26.13 8.09
CA CYS A 153 -16.22 25.87 6.87
C CYS A 153 -16.22 27.05 5.89
N GLN A 154 -15.06 27.69 5.69
CA GLN A 154 -14.87 28.73 4.67
C GLN A 154 -14.32 28.13 3.37
N GLU A 155 -13.53 27.08 3.50
CA GLU A 155 -12.89 26.40 2.41
C GLU A 155 -13.84 25.40 1.77
N THR A 156 -13.82 25.34 0.43
CA THR A 156 -14.70 24.45 -0.33
C THR A 156 -14.48 22.98 -0.01
N TRP A 157 -13.27 22.59 0.43
CA TRP A 157 -12.95 21.22 0.83
C TRP A 157 -13.44 20.85 2.23
N CYS A 158 -13.83 21.82 3.05
CA CYS A 158 -14.33 21.56 4.40
C CYS A 158 -15.80 21.12 4.34
N ALA A 159 -16.07 19.86 4.68
CA ALA A 159 -17.43 19.32 4.70
C ALA A 159 -18.13 19.57 6.04
N LYS A 160 -17.38 19.46 7.13
CA LYS A 160 -17.87 19.70 8.48
C LYS A 160 -16.76 20.26 9.35
N LYS A 161 -17.11 21.26 10.17
CA LYS A 161 -16.26 21.82 11.22
C LYS A 161 -17.13 22.05 12.45
N ILE A 162 -16.67 21.59 13.61
CA ILE A 162 -17.31 21.81 14.90
C ILE A 162 -16.26 22.40 15.84
N PRO A 163 -16.35 23.70 16.18
CA PRO A 163 -15.55 24.28 17.25
C PRO A 163 -15.95 23.62 18.57
N LEU A 164 -14.99 23.04 19.28
CA LEU A 164 -15.28 22.30 20.51
C LEU A 164 -15.15 23.16 21.77
N ASN A 165 -14.64 24.39 21.65
CA ASN A 165 -14.53 25.35 22.76
C ASN A 165 -13.87 24.78 24.04
N GLY A 166 -12.91 23.88 23.87
CA GLY A 166 -12.23 23.20 24.99
C GLY A 166 -12.93 21.96 25.54
N ALA A 167 -14.06 21.53 24.96
CA ALA A 167 -14.63 20.22 25.23
C ALA A 167 -13.87 19.14 24.42
N PRO A 168 -13.34 18.08 25.06
CA PRO A 168 -12.72 17.00 24.32
C PRO A 168 -13.75 16.20 23.52
N SER A 169 -13.36 15.71 22.35
CA SER A 169 -14.12 14.69 21.61
C SER A 169 -13.21 13.55 21.19
N PHE A 170 -13.82 12.43 20.79
CA PHE A 170 -13.08 11.28 20.27
C PHE A 170 -13.82 10.62 19.11
N GLY A 171 -13.03 10.08 18.18
CA GLY A 171 -13.52 9.29 17.06
C GLY A 171 -13.74 7.82 17.40
N ILE A 172 -14.82 7.24 16.88
CA ILE A 172 -15.04 5.80 16.81
C ILE A 172 -15.04 5.40 15.34
N LEU A 173 -14.11 4.52 14.99
CA LEU A 173 -13.97 3.98 13.65
C LEU A 173 -14.43 2.51 13.61
N SER A 174 -15.51 2.24 12.87
CA SER A 174 -16.10 0.92 12.72
C SER A 174 -15.98 0.42 11.28
N ILE A 175 -15.14 -0.59 11.05
CA ILE A 175 -14.98 -1.22 9.74
C ILE A 175 -15.91 -2.43 9.65
N HIS A 176 -17.01 -2.28 8.91
CA HIS A 176 -18.05 -3.29 8.83
C HIS A 176 -17.71 -4.39 7.83
N ASN A 177 -17.11 -4.02 6.69
CA ASN A 177 -16.72 -4.98 5.65
C ASN A 177 -15.66 -4.37 4.73
N LYS A 178 -15.43 -4.99 3.56
CA LYS A 178 -14.45 -4.52 2.57
C LYS A 178 -14.80 -3.16 1.94
N THR A 179 -16.04 -2.72 2.07
CA THR A 179 -16.60 -1.56 1.36
C THR A 179 -17.18 -0.50 2.27
N HIS A 180 -17.63 -0.85 3.47
CA HIS A 180 -18.28 0.09 4.39
C HIS A 180 -17.46 0.31 5.66
N LEU A 181 -17.14 1.57 5.92
CA LEU A 181 -16.49 2.08 7.12
C LEU A 181 -17.35 3.22 7.68
N LEU A 182 -17.65 3.17 8.97
CA LEU A 182 -18.40 4.21 9.69
C LEU A 182 -17.43 4.95 10.61
N TYR A 183 -17.41 6.27 10.50
CA TYR A 183 -16.75 7.15 11.46
C TYR A 183 -17.82 7.89 12.26
N GLU A 184 -17.67 7.92 13.59
CA GLU A 184 -18.48 8.74 14.49
C GLU A 184 -17.57 9.62 15.34
N GLU A 185 -17.87 10.90 15.46
CA GLU A 185 -17.26 11.78 16.45
C GLU A 185 -18.21 11.92 17.63
N ARG A 186 -17.70 11.73 18.85
CA ARG A 186 -18.50 11.86 20.08
C ARG A 186 -17.86 12.81 21.07
N ASP A 187 -18.70 13.57 21.75
CA ASP A 187 -18.27 14.37 22.90
C ASP A 187 -17.74 13.43 24.00
N ALA A 188 -16.60 13.76 24.60
CA ALA A 188 -15.94 12.86 25.54
C ALA A 188 -16.68 12.72 26.87
N ALA A 189 -17.38 13.76 27.32
CA ALA A 189 -18.05 13.79 28.61
C ALA A 189 -19.46 13.16 28.53
N SER A 190 -20.29 13.67 27.63
CA SER A 190 -21.68 13.25 27.43
C SER A 190 -21.81 11.97 26.59
N ARG A 191 -20.82 11.69 25.72
CA ARG A 191 -20.88 10.65 24.66
C ARG A 191 -21.92 10.92 23.57
N ASP A 192 -22.46 12.14 23.54
CA ASP A 192 -23.38 12.58 22.51
C ASP A 192 -22.69 12.55 21.14
N LEU A 193 -23.46 12.19 20.11
CA LEU A 193 -22.99 12.12 18.74
C LEU A 193 -22.85 13.54 18.19
N LEU A 194 -21.63 13.94 17.82
CA LEU A 194 -21.34 15.25 17.23
C LEU A 194 -21.41 15.22 15.70
N ASP A 195 -20.87 14.15 15.10
CA ASP A 195 -20.90 13.90 13.66
C ASP A 195 -20.84 12.40 13.36
N SER A 196 -21.38 11.98 12.22
CA SER A 196 -21.28 10.61 11.74
C SER A 196 -21.22 10.59 10.22
N THR A 197 -20.35 9.75 9.66
CA THR A 197 -20.26 9.57 8.22
C THR A 197 -19.91 8.14 7.83
N TRP A 198 -20.54 7.67 6.76
CA TRP A 198 -20.16 6.42 6.09
C TRP A 198 -19.19 6.72 4.95
N LEU A 199 -18.03 6.08 4.96
CA LEU A 199 -17.18 5.94 3.79
C LEU A 199 -17.53 4.60 3.13
N ILE A 200 -18.06 4.67 1.92
CA ILE A 200 -18.42 3.50 1.12
C ILE A 200 -17.49 3.46 -0.08
N GLN A 201 -16.54 2.53 -0.11
CA GLN A 201 -15.55 2.39 -1.17
C GLN A 201 -15.62 0.98 -1.77
N HIS A 202 -16.10 0.85 -3.00
CA HIS A 202 -16.13 -0.41 -3.73
C HIS A 202 -14.81 -0.67 -4.47
N HIS A 203 -14.07 0.39 -4.78
CA HIS A 203 -12.90 0.37 -5.65
C HIS A 203 -11.66 0.89 -4.92
N HIS A 204 -11.07 0.03 -4.10
CA HIS A 204 -9.84 0.32 -3.37
C HIS A 204 -8.60 0.34 -4.27
N GLY A 205 -7.71 1.29 -4.04
CA GLY A 205 -6.43 1.43 -4.76
C GLY A 205 -6.10 2.88 -5.13
N PRO A 206 -5.00 3.09 -5.89
CA PRO A 206 -4.52 4.40 -6.33
C PRO A 206 -5.60 5.28 -6.97
N TYR A 207 -5.72 6.53 -6.51
CA TYR A 207 -6.58 7.51 -7.16
C TYR A 207 -5.91 8.06 -8.43
N GLY A 208 -6.73 8.41 -9.44
CA GLY A 208 -6.21 8.87 -10.73
C GLY A 208 -5.64 7.76 -11.62
N ALA A 209 -5.52 6.53 -11.11
CA ALA A 209 -5.43 5.32 -11.93
C ALA A 209 -6.82 5.01 -12.51
N LEU A 210 -7.34 5.91 -13.37
CA LEU A 210 -8.42 5.53 -14.25
C LEU A 210 -7.93 4.33 -15.06
N THR A 211 -8.59 3.21 -14.83
CA THR A 211 -8.73 2.06 -15.73
C THR A 211 -8.45 2.43 -17.17
N GLY A 212 -7.29 2.01 -17.67
CA GLY A 212 -6.91 2.31 -19.05
C GLY A 212 -5.44 2.02 -19.29
N HIS A 213 -5.12 0.74 -19.49
CA HIS A 213 -4.14 0.46 -20.53
C HIS A 213 -4.64 1.15 -21.79
N HIS A 214 -4.18 2.38 -22.04
CA HIS A 214 -4.55 3.13 -23.23
C HIS A 214 -4.10 2.26 -24.41
N PRO A 215 -5.01 1.77 -25.28
CA PRO A 215 -4.65 0.89 -26.38
C PRO A 215 -3.63 1.55 -27.31
N LEU A 216 -3.52 2.89 -27.29
CA LEU A 216 -2.54 3.65 -28.03
C LEU A 216 -1.11 3.47 -27.51
N VAL A 217 -0.87 3.36 -26.20
CA VAL A 217 0.50 3.24 -25.66
C VAL A 217 1.06 1.83 -25.92
N ILE A 218 0.24 0.79 -25.72
CA ILE A 218 0.62 -0.58 -26.09
C ILE A 218 0.78 -0.68 -27.61
N SER A 219 -0.13 -0.09 -28.40
CA SER A 219 -0.01 -0.12 -29.86
C SER A 219 1.25 0.59 -30.36
N VAL A 220 1.64 1.72 -29.76
CA VAL A 220 2.86 2.43 -30.15
C VAL A 220 4.11 1.61 -29.80
N VAL A 221 4.18 1.00 -28.62
CA VAL A 221 5.31 0.15 -28.22
C VAL A 221 5.38 -1.13 -29.06
N VAL A 222 4.26 -1.78 -29.33
CA VAL A 222 4.19 -2.97 -30.19
C VAL A 222 4.52 -2.64 -31.64
N VAL A 223 4.04 -1.52 -32.18
CA VAL A 223 4.38 -1.07 -33.55
C VAL A 223 5.86 -0.67 -33.64
N LEU A 224 6.42 0.01 -32.64
CA LEU A 224 7.85 0.35 -32.60
C LEU A 224 8.72 -0.91 -32.54
N THR A 225 8.37 -1.88 -31.70
CA THR A 225 9.15 -3.12 -31.57
C THR A 225 9.05 -3.99 -32.82
N LEU A 226 7.86 -4.10 -33.44
CA LEU A 226 7.66 -4.84 -34.70
C LEU A 226 8.35 -4.15 -35.88
N THR A 227 8.35 -2.81 -35.96
CA THR A 227 9.07 -2.08 -37.03
C THR A 227 10.58 -2.21 -36.90
N ILE A 228 11.13 -2.14 -35.68
CA ILE A 228 12.56 -2.40 -35.42
C ILE A 228 12.94 -3.83 -35.81
N ALA A 229 12.12 -4.82 -35.43
CA ALA A 229 12.35 -6.21 -35.80
C ALA A 229 12.29 -6.43 -37.32
N PHE A 230 11.36 -5.79 -38.03
CA PHE A 230 11.24 -5.87 -39.48
C PHE A 230 12.43 -5.23 -40.21
N ILE A 231 12.90 -4.07 -39.74
CA ILE A 231 14.11 -3.42 -40.27
C ILE A 231 15.33 -4.33 -40.07
N ALA A 232 15.48 -4.91 -38.88
CA ALA A 232 16.56 -5.86 -38.60
C ALA A 232 16.50 -7.09 -39.52
N PHE A 233 15.29 -7.63 -39.76
CA PHE A 233 15.08 -8.73 -40.69
C PHE A 233 15.48 -8.36 -42.13
N LEU A 234 15.05 -7.19 -42.64
CA LEU A 234 15.45 -6.72 -43.97
C LEU A 234 16.96 -6.52 -44.09
N CYS A 235 17.63 -6.02 -43.04
CA CYS A 235 19.09 -5.88 -43.03
C CYS A 235 19.81 -7.24 -43.07
N VAL A 236 19.32 -8.25 -42.35
CA VAL A 236 19.89 -9.60 -42.34
C VAL A 236 19.62 -10.30 -43.68
N TRP A 237 18.39 -10.19 -44.19
CA TRP A 237 17.99 -10.78 -45.46
C TRP A 237 18.76 -10.15 -46.63
N GLY A 238 18.91 -8.82 -46.64
CA GLY A 238 19.71 -8.11 -47.64
C GLY A 238 21.19 -8.56 -47.65
N ARG A 239 21.77 -8.86 -46.48
CA ARG A 239 23.13 -9.45 -46.38
C ARG A 239 23.18 -10.87 -46.97
N LYS A 240 22.19 -11.71 -46.68
CA LYS A 240 22.08 -13.06 -47.28
C LYS A 240 21.90 -13.00 -48.80
N VAL A 241 21.04 -12.12 -49.31
CA VAL A 241 20.83 -11.93 -50.75
C VAL A 241 22.10 -11.42 -51.43
N LYS A 242 22.82 -10.45 -50.84
CA LYS A 242 24.11 -10.00 -51.39
C LYS A 242 25.14 -11.13 -51.45
N ARG A 243 25.23 -11.99 -50.43
CA ARG A 243 26.09 -13.19 -50.46
C ARG A 243 25.66 -14.17 -51.54
N TYR A 244 24.36 -14.43 -51.68
CA TYR A 244 23.82 -15.31 -52.71
C TYR A 244 24.09 -14.78 -54.13
N MET A 245 23.88 -13.48 -54.37
CA MET A 245 24.16 -12.84 -55.65
C MET A 245 25.66 -12.77 -55.97
N LYS A 246 26.51 -12.67 -54.94
CA LYS A 246 27.97 -12.79 -55.10
C LYS A 246 28.35 -14.22 -55.50
N TYR A 247 27.83 -15.22 -54.79
CA TYR A 247 28.04 -16.63 -55.11
C TYR A 247 27.61 -16.99 -56.55
N GLN A 248 26.45 -16.49 -57.00
CA GLN A 248 25.99 -16.69 -58.38
C GLN A 248 26.89 -16.00 -59.42
N ARG A 249 27.41 -14.80 -59.12
CA ARG A 249 28.37 -14.11 -59.99
C ARG A 249 29.71 -14.84 -60.06
N ASP A 250 30.21 -15.32 -58.93
CA ASP A 250 31.47 -16.07 -58.86
C ASP A 250 31.35 -17.41 -59.61
N MET A 251 30.22 -18.11 -59.47
CA MET A 251 29.88 -19.31 -60.26
C MET A 251 29.81 -19.04 -61.78
N ALA A 252 29.15 -17.95 -62.19
CA ALA A 252 29.05 -17.58 -63.60
C ALA A 252 30.41 -17.14 -64.19
N ALA A 253 31.27 -16.50 -63.39
CA ALA A 253 32.63 -16.14 -63.77
C ALA A 253 33.53 -17.39 -63.91
N ASN A 254 33.41 -18.35 -62.99
CA ASN A 254 34.16 -19.61 -63.05
C ASN A 254 33.78 -20.44 -64.27
N LYS A 255 32.49 -20.44 -64.66
CA LYS A 255 32.00 -21.14 -65.86
C LYS A 255 32.48 -20.51 -67.18
N ARG A 256 32.85 -19.21 -67.17
CA ARG A 256 33.45 -18.51 -68.32
C ARG A 256 34.97 -18.69 -68.43
N ASN A 257 35.65 -18.96 -67.32
CA ASN A 257 37.11 -19.05 -67.28
C ASN A 257 37.69 -20.48 -67.35
N GLY A 258 36.85 -21.51 -67.51
CA GLY A 258 37.30 -22.84 -67.97
C GLY A 258 38.32 -23.56 -67.10
N ASN A 259 38.45 -23.25 -65.82
CA ASN A 259 39.36 -23.97 -64.92
C ASN A 259 38.58 -24.99 -64.07
N ALA A 260 38.86 -26.28 -64.34
CA ALA A 260 38.48 -27.39 -63.49
C ALA A 260 39.10 -27.20 -62.09
N PHE A 261 38.26 -27.26 -61.04
CA PHE A 261 38.75 -27.24 -59.67
C PHE A 261 39.23 -28.65 -59.29
N ASN A 262 40.54 -28.78 -59.07
CA ASN A 262 41.14 -29.92 -58.39
C ASN A 262 40.73 -29.90 -56.91
N PHE A 263 40.41 -31.08 -56.40
CA PHE A 263 40.03 -31.34 -55.02
C PHE A 263 41.29 -31.53 -54.18
N THR A 264 41.69 -30.53 -53.38
CA THR A 264 42.57 -30.76 -52.23
C THR A 264 42.26 -29.78 -51.10
N SER A 265 41.89 -30.38 -49.96
CA SER A 265 41.96 -29.92 -48.57
C SER A 265 41.31 -28.57 -48.23
N LEU A 266 40.14 -28.64 -47.60
CA LEU A 266 39.84 -27.76 -46.47
C LEU A 266 39.58 -28.62 -45.24
N ASP A 267 40.33 -28.23 -44.22
CA ASP A 267 40.46 -28.74 -42.87
C ASP A 267 39.12 -28.90 -42.16
N GLU A 268 39.05 -29.93 -41.32
CA GLU A 268 38.03 -30.09 -40.29
C GLU A 268 38.22 -28.99 -39.25
N THR A 269 37.26 -28.08 -39.11
CA THR A 269 36.88 -27.51 -37.81
C THR A 269 35.60 -26.67 -37.96
N GLU A 270 34.69 -26.90 -37.01
CA GLU A 270 33.42 -26.16 -36.79
C GLU A 270 32.20 -26.56 -37.65
N LEU A 271 31.90 -27.86 -37.68
CA LEU A 271 30.52 -28.33 -37.69
C LEU A 271 30.24 -29.04 -36.35
N GLY A 272 29.57 -28.35 -35.43
CA GLY A 272 28.91 -29.00 -34.30
C GLY A 272 27.72 -29.82 -34.84
N PRO A 273 27.56 -31.10 -34.44
CA PRO A 273 26.54 -31.95 -35.04
C PRO A 273 25.17 -31.66 -34.43
N ALA A 274 24.18 -31.58 -35.31
CA ALA A 274 22.80 -31.92 -35.00
C ALA A 274 22.54 -33.28 -35.63
N GLU A 275 22.07 -34.25 -34.85
CA GLU A 275 21.01 -35.20 -35.20
C GLU A 275 20.82 -36.26 -34.11
N GLY A 276 19.58 -36.77 -34.00
CA GLY A 276 19.41 -38.22 -33.97
C GLY A 276 18.91 -38.84 -32.67
N VAL A 277 17.65 -39.24 -32.72
CA VAL A 277 16.90 -40.14 -31.83
C VAL A 277 17.38 -41.60 -32.00
N GLU A 278 17.56 -42.35 -30.90
CA GLU A 278 16.83 -43.59 -30.51
C GLU A 278 17.66 -44.69 -29.76
N ASN A 279 17.04 -45.14 -28.66
CA ASN A 279 16.99 -46.46 -27.98
C ASN A 279 18.21 -47.23 -27.42
N ASP A 280 17.91 -47.67 -26.18
CA ASP A 280 18.13 -48.99 -25.55
C ASP A 280 19.39 -49.29 -24.74
N GLY A 281 19.15 -49.90 -23.57
CA GLY A 281 20.05 -50.90 -23.01
C GLY A 281 20.78 -50.55 -21.70
N GLN A 282 20.15 -50.95 -20.59
CA GLN A 282 20.73 -51.63 -19.43
C GLN A 282 21.76 -50.96 -18.46
N ASP A 283 21.42 -51.15 -17.18
CA ASP A 283 22.28 -51.48 -16.01
C ASP A 283 22.90 -50.39 -15.09
N ARG A 284 22.12 -50.04 -14.03
CA ARG A 284 22.39 -50.04 -12.55
C ARG A 284 23.63 -49.27 -11.98
N PRO A 285 23.70 -48.94 -10.64
CA PRO A 285 22.73 -49.04 -9.53
C PRO A 285 22.55 -47.77 -8.64
N ASN A 286 21.31 -47.61 -8.17
CA ASN A 286 20.82 -47.44 -6.78
C ASN A 286 21.47 -46.51 -5.71
N SER A 287 20.54 -45.82 -5.03
CA SER A 287 20.50 -45.38 -3.61
C SER A 287 21.20 -44.05 -3.26
N GLN A 288 20.60 -43.12 -2.50
CA GLN A 288 19.65 -43.22 -1.40
C GLN A 288 18.71 -41.99 -1.34
N LEU A 289 17.40 -42.22 -1.28
CA LEU A 289 16.44 -41.30 -0.64
C LEU A 289 16.37 -41.65 0.86
N GLN A 290 16.23 -40.65 1.71
CA GLN A 290 15.90 -40.84 3.13
C GLN A 290 14.54 -40.23 3.50
N PRO A 291 13.86 -40.77 4.53
CA PRO A 291 12.40 -40.82 4.59
C PRO A 291 11.75 -39.86 5.60
N ILE A 292 10.46 -39.61 5.35
CA ILE A 292 9.45 -39.07 6.27
C ILE A 292 9.04 -40.18 7.27
N PRO A 293 8.84 -39.89 8.57
CA PRO A 293 8.04 -40.74 9.44
C PRO A 293 6.64 -40.14 9.69
N ALA A 294 5.64 -41.01 9.68
CA ALA A 294 4.27 -40.73 10.04
C ALA A 294 3.86 -41.57 11.25
N ILE A 295 3.09 -40.93 12.15
CA ILE A 295 2.05 -41.46 13.05
C ILE A 295 2.50 -42.28 14.28
N SER A 296 2.08 -41.82 15.47
CA SER A 296 1.67 -42.68 16.57
C SER A 296 0.33 -42.22 17.13
N GLU A 297 -0.68 -43.08 17.01
CA GLU A 297 -1.93 -43.03 17.77
C GLU A 297 -1.66 -43.39 19.25
N GLY A 298 -2.36 -42.70 20.15
CA GLY A 298 -2.38 -43.01 21.58
C GLY A 298 -3.80 -42.86 22.11
N VAL A 299 -4.51 -43.98 22.15
CA VAL A 299 -5.80 -44.16 22.86
C VAL A 299 -5.49 -44.45 24.32
N ALA A 300 -6.09 -43.72 25.26
CA ALA A 300 -6.31 -44.19 26.62
C ALA A 300 -7.61 -43.61 27.20
N ASN A 301 -8.57 -44.51 27.42
CA ASN A 301 -9.79 -44.31 28.17
C ASN A 301 -9.51 -44.09 29.66
N GLY A 302 -10.32 -43.23 30.30
CA GLY A 302 -10.40 -43.11 31.75
C GLY A 302 -11.75 -42.51 32.16
N VAL A 303 -12.73 -43.39 32.39
CA VAL A 303 -14.04 -43.12 32.99
C VAL A 303 -13.92 -43.18 34.52
N VAL A 304 -14.92 -42.63 35.23
CA VAL A 304 -15.27 -42.72 36.68
C VAL A 304 -14.80 -41.49 37.48
N HIS A 305 -15.60 -40.70 38.20
CA HIS A 305 -16.93 -40.85 38.81
C HIS A 305 -17.68 -39.51 38.89
N SER A 306 -18.99 -39.56 38.70
CA SER A 306 -20.00 -38.60 39.18
C SER A 306 -20.05 -38.56 40.71
N GLN A 307 -20.20 -37.37 41.32
CA GLN A 307 -21.21 -37.08 42.35
C GLN A 307 -21.41 -35.56 42.59
N ASN A 308 -22.64 -35.13 42.32
CA ASN A 308 -23.53 -34.24 43.08
C ASN A 308 -23.06 -32.93 43.76
N LYS A 309 -23.83 -31.88 43.38
CA LYS A 309 -24.46 -30.84 44.22
C LYS A 309 -23.57 -29.92 45.07
N HIS A 310 -23.51 -28.65 44.67
CA HIS A 310 -24.31 -27.59 45.31
C HIS A 310 -24.24 -26.27 44.53
N LYS A 311 -25.42 -25.74 44.18
CA LYS A 311 -25.62 -24.34 43.79
C LYS A 311 -25.35 -23.47 45.01
N THR A 312 -24.37 -22.57 44.91
CA THR A 312 -24.33 -21.36 45.73
C THR A 312 -23.91 -20.19 44.85
N ARG A 313 -24.84 -19.26 44.70
CA ARG A 313 -24.73 -18.03 43.92
C ARG A 313 -23.98 -17.01 44.76
N THR A 314 -22.67 -16.90 44.59
CA THR A 314 -21.87 -15.81 45.17
C THR A 314 -21.80 -14.67 44.17
N LYS A 315 -22.39 -13.53 44.54
CA LYS A 315 -22.25 -12.25 43.84
C LYS A 315 -20.78 -11.83 43.89
N THR A 316 -20.07 -11.90 42.77
CA THR A 316 -18.80 -11.18 42.61
C THR A 316 -19.13 -9.69 42.46
N LYS A 317 -18.85 -8.92 43.52
CA LYS A 317 -18.67 -7.47 43.41
C LYS A 317 -17.40 -7.27 42.58
N ASN A 318 -17.54 -6.76 41.36
CA ASN A 318 -16.40 -6.21 40.65
C ASN A 318 -15.94 -4.96 41.42
N THR A 319 -14.84 -5.11 42.14
CA THR A 319 -14.09 -3.98 42.70
C THR A 319 -13.34 -3.35 41.53
N TYR A 320 -13.92 -2.32 40.91
CA TYR A 320 -13.20 -1.48 39.97
C TYR A 320 -12.23 -0.63 40.78
N ILE A 321 -10.94 -0.76 40.47
CA ILE A 321 -9.92 0.18 40.92
C ILE A 321 -10.24 1.49 40.22
N ALA A 322 -10.78 2.46 40.96
CA ALA A 322 -10.86 3.84 40.51
C ALA A 322 -9.43 4.32 40.32
N LEU A 323 -9.02 4.55 39.07
CA LEU A 323 -7.84 5.36 38.80
C LEU A 323 -8.21 6.78 39.22
N SER A 324 -7.57 7.24 40.29
CA SER A 324 -7.60 8.60 40.80
C SER A 324 -7.47 9.59 39.64
N GLU A 325 -8.45 10.48 39.50
CA GLU A 325 -8.30 11.72 38.75
C GLU A 325 -7.19 12.53 39.42
N GLN A 326 -5.96 12.39 38.92
CA GLN A 326 -4.94 13.40 39.16
C GLN A 326 -5.05 14.43 38.03
N PRO A 327 -5.22 15.72 38.33
CA PRO A 327 -5.02 16.77 37.33
C PRO A 327 -3.58 16.66 36.82
N CYS A 328 -3.39 16.82 35.51
CA CYS A 328 -2.07 16.98 34.91
C CYS A 328 -1.43 18.26 35.46
N GLU A 329 -0.76 18.15 36.60
CA GLU A 329 0.24 19.11 37.04
C GLU A 329 1.56 18.71 36.35
N GLU A 330 2.18 19.70 35.71
CA GLU A 330 3.43 19.66 34.93
C GLU A 330 3.27 19.42 33.42
N CYS A 331 3.21 20.54 32.68
CA CYS A 331 3.65 20.68 31.29
C CYS A 331 4.86 21.63 31.26
#